data_AF-A0A0J1D618-F1
#
_entry.id   AF-A0A0J1D618-F1
#
_cell.length_a   1.000
_cell.length_b   1.000
_cell.length_c   1.000
_cell.angle_alpha   90.00
_cell.angle_beta   90.00
_cell.angle_gamma   90.00
#
_symmetry.space_group_name_H-M   'P 1'
#
loop_
_entity.id
_entity.type
_entity.pdbx_description
1 polymer ?
#
loop_
_entity_poly.entity_id
_entity_poly.type
_entity_poly.pdbx_seq_one_letter_code
_entity_poly.pdbx_strand_id
1 'polypeptide(L)'
;MQSTITNWKTASAVWRDFARAHPELGYDGGANSWIHFQRRHGQHLKGLDVIRQTGTHRPMIADTDRFERIVFDLLTLTRVP
;
A
#
# COMPACT_ATOMS: atom_id res chain seq x y z
N MET A 1 -28.18 -2.39 -0.54
CA MET A 1 -27.07 -2.07 -1.46
C MET A 1 -26.16 -1.11 -0.72
N GLN A 2 -25.08 -1.61 -0.14
CA GLN A 2 -24.12 -0.76 0.59
C GLN A 2 -23.26 -0.08 -0.46
N SER A 3 -23.42 1.25 -0.62
CA SER A 3 -22.52 2.04 -1.45
C SER A 3 -21.13 1.93 -0.82
N THR A 4 -20.27 1.07 -1.35
CA THR A 4 -18.85 1.07 -1.02
C THR A 4 -18.32 2.44 -1.42
N ILE A 5 -18.25 3.36 -0.46
CA ILE A 5 -17.52 4.60 -0.58
C ILE A 5 -16.08 4.15 -0.78
N THR A 6 -15.63 4.12 -2.03
CA THR A 6 -14.26 3.74 -2.34
C THR A 6 -13.32 4.82 -1.81
N ASN A 7 -12.77 4.58 -0.63
CA ASN A 7 -11.87 5.49 0.07
C ASN A 7 -10.45 5.47 -0.55
N TRP A 8 -10.35 5.81 -1.84
CA TRP A 8 -9.04 5.92 -2.48
C TRP A 8 -8.32 7.16 -1.99
N LYS A 9 -7.12 6.99 -1.47
CA LYS A 9 -6.22 8.08 -1.08
C LYS A 9 -4.87 7.92 -1.74
N THR A 10 -4.05 8.97 -1.69
CA THR A 10 -2.67 8.91 -2.18
C THR A 10 -1.91 7.76 -1.51
N ALA A 11 -1.37 6.83 -2.28
CA ALA A 11 -0.77 5.59 -1.79
C ALA A 11 0.41 5.85 -0.84
N SER A 12 1.22 6.89 -1.09
CA SER A 12 2.32 7.26 -0.19
C SER A 12 1.83 7.77 1.17
N ALA A 13 0.67 8.42 1.22
CA ALA A 13 0.07 8.84 2.49
C ALA A 13 -0.46 7.62 3.25
N VAL A 14 -1.15 6.70 2.57
CA VAL A 14 -1.63 5.44 3.17
C VAL A 14 -0.47 4.58 3.67
N TRP A 15 0.63 4.49 2.92
CA TRP A 15 1.85 3.80 3.34
C TRP A 15 2.46 4.41 4.61
N ARG A 16 2.52 5.74 4.69
CA ARG A 16 3.04 6.43 5.88
C ARG A 16 2.19 6.12 7.11
N ASP A 17 0.86 6.13 6.95
CA ASP A 17 -0.06 5.83 8.05
C ASP A 17 0.07 4.36 8.48
N PHE A 18 0.19 3.43 7.52
CA PHE A 18 0.48 2.02 7.76
C PHE A 18 1.79 1.82 8.55
N ALA A 19 2.90 2.42 8.11
CA ALA A 19 4.19 2.27 8.77
C ALA A 19 4.19 2.84 10.20
N ARG A 20 3.38 3.87 10.46
CA ARG A 20 3.17 4.41 11.82
C ARG A 20 2.32 3.48 12.69
N ALA A 21 1.36 2.79 12.12
CA ALA A 21 0.52 1.83 12.82
C ALA A 21 1.29 0.52 13.15
N HIS A 22 2.28 0.17 12.32
CA HIS A 22 3.07 -1.06 12.43
C HIS A 22 4.57 -0.81 12.58
N PRO A 23 5.03 -0.15 13.67
CA PRO A 23 6.46 0.08 13.90
C PRO A 23 7.27 -1.23 14.01
N GLU A 24 6.63 -2.34 14.38
CA GLU A 24 7.23 -3.68 14.46
C GLU A 24 7.75 -4.21 13.12
N LEU A 25 7.27 -3.67 11.99
CA LEU A 25 7.71 -4.06 10.65
C LEU A 25 8.99 -3.32 10.20
N GLY A 26 9.44 -2.33 10.96
CA GLY A 26 10.71 -1.63 10.72
C GLY A 26 10.72 -0.64 9.53
N TYR A 27 9.54 -0.24 9.04
CA TYR A 27 9.43 0.77 7.98
C TYR A 27 9.26 2.18 8.56
N ASP A 28 9.96 3.16 8.01
CA ASP A 28 9.90 4.56 8.46
C ASP A 28 8.70 5.37 7.88
N GLY A 29 7.94 4.78 6.94
CA GLY A 29 6.83 5.45 6.24
C GLY A 29 7.26 6.60 5.30
N GLY A 30 8.56 6.77 5.08
CA GLY A 30 9.14 7.83 4.26
C GLY A 30 9.03 7.56 2.75
N ALA A 31 9.34 8.59 1.95
CA ALA A 31 9.28 8.49 0.49
C ALA A 31 10.22 7.43 -0.08
N ASN A 32 11.44 7.31 0.47
CA ASN A 32 12.40 6.29 0.03
C ASN A 32 11.91 4.87 0.34
N SER A 33 11.41 4.65 1.57
CA SER A 33 10.79 3.38 1.97
C SER A 33 9.61 3.00 1.08
N TRP A 34 8.73 3.97 0.77
CA TRP A 34 7.66 3.77 -0.20
C TRP A 34 8.16 3.36 -1.59
N ILE A 35 9.19 4.04 -2.12
CA ILE A 35 9.76 3.71 -3.44
C ILE A 35 10.31 2.27 -3.44
N HIS A 36 11.05 1.88 -2.40
CA HIS A 36 11.59 0.52 -2.30
C HIS A 36 10.47 -0.53 -2.19
N PHE A 37 9.47 -0.27 -1.35
CA PHE A 37 8.29 -1.12 -1.21
C PHE A 37 7.53 -1.27 -2.53
N GLN A 38 7.23 -0.15 -3.18
CA GLN A 38 6.51 -0.10 -4.45
C GLN A 38 7.27 -0.85 -5.57
N ARG A 39 8.60 -0.73 -5.63
CA ARG A 39 9.42 -1.46 -6.62
C ARG A 39 9.32 -2.98 -6.45
N ARG A 40 9.26 -3.46 -5.21
CA ARG A 40 9.21 -4.90 -4.91
C ARG A 40 7.81 -5.49 -4.99
N HIS A 41 6.80 -4.77 -4.48
CA HIS A 41 5.45 -5.30 -4.25
C HIS A 41 4.37 -4.62 -5.09
N GLY A 42 4.68 -3.50 -5.73
CA GLY A 42 3.69 -2.67 -6.41
C GLY A 42 2.96 -3.38 -7.55
N GLN A 43 3.62 -4.27 -8.29
CA GLN A 43 2.95 -5.07 -9.33
C GLN A 43 1.92 -6.05 -8.74
N HIS A 44 2.26 -6.70 -7.63
CA HIS A 44 1.35 -7.60 -6.95
C HIS A 44 0.12 -6.86 -6.41
N LEU A 45 0.34 -5.71 -5.75
CA LEU A 45 -0.75 -4.87 -5.23
C LEU A 45 -1.64 -4.28 -6.33
N LYS A 46 -1.08 -3.96 -7.50
CA LYS A 46 -1.86 -3.58 -8.70
C LYS A 46 -2.73 -4.74 -9.18
N GLY A 47 -2.18 -5.96 -9.23
CA GLY A 47 -2.92 -7.16 -9.61
C GLY A 47 -4.10 -7.50 -8.69
N LEU A 48 -4.00 -7.15 -7.40
CA LEU A 48 -5.07 -7.31 -6.40
C LEU A 48 -6.08 -6.16 -6.36
N ASP A 49 -5.90 -5.16 -7.23
CA ASP A 49 -6.70 -3.93 -7.28
C ASP A 49 -6.72 -3.16 -5.94
N VAL A 50 -5.57 -3.13 -5.27
CA VAL A 50 -5.38 -2.43 -3.99
C VAL A 50 -4.71 -1.08 -4.20
N ILE A 51 -3.86 -0.98 -5.21
CA ILE A 51 -3.25 0.27 -5.65
C ILE A 51 -3.46 0.47 -7.15
N ARG A 52 -3.64 1.73 -7.55
CA ARG A 52 -3.83 2.11 -8.96
C ARG A 52 -2.93 3.27 -9.33
N GLN A 53 -2.51 3.28 -10.59
CA GLN A 53 -1.83 4.42 -11.18
C GLN A 53 -2.86 5.23 -11.97
N THR A 54 -3.03 6.51 -11.62
CA THR A 54 -4.08 7.39 -12.20
C THR A 54 -3.59 8.20 -13.41
N GLY A 55 -2.33 8.00 -13.82
CA GLY A 55 -1.69 8.64 -14.98
C GLY A 55 -0.17 8.55 -14.91
N THR A 56 0.52 8.91 -16.00
CA THR A 56 1.99 8.79 -16.13
C THR A 56 2.75 9.65 -15.13
N HIS A 57 2.20 10.81 -14.75
CA HIS A 57 2.82 11.76 -13.80
C HIS A 57 2.00 11.96 -12.52
N ARG A 58 0.94 11.16 -12.32
CA ARG A 58 0.07 11.32 -11.15
C ARG A 58 0.49 10.39 -10.02
N PRO A 59 0.33 10.81 -8.76
CA PRO A 59 0.51 9.93 -7.62
C PRO A 59 -0.36 8.68 -7.74
N MET A 60 0.19 7.56 -7.31
CA MET A 60 -0.61 6.35 -7.13
C MET A 60 -1.64 6.54 -6.04
N ILE A 61 -2.77 5.88 -6.19
CA ILE A 61 -3.82 5.82 -5.17
C ILE A 61 -3.89 4.41 -4.58
N ALA A 62 -4.30 4.30 -3.33
CA ALA A 62 -4.51 3.06 -2.60
C ALA A 62 -5.92 3.02 -2.01
N ASP A 63 -6.53 1.85 -2.03
CA ASP A 63 -7.79 1.56 -1.35
C ASP A 63 -7.54 1.44 0.16
N THR A 64 -7.94 2.45 0.94
CA THR A 64 -7.62 2.47 2.38
C THR A 64 -8.26 1.34 3.16
N ASP A 65 -9.37 0.79 2.69
CA ASP A 65 -10.12 -0.23 3.44
C ASP A 65 -9.44 -1.61 3.31
N ARG A 66 -8.66 -1.81 2.23
CA ARG A 66 -7.99 -3.09 1.92
C ARG A 66 -6.48 -3.02 2.05
N PHE A 67 -5.87 -1.83 1.93
CA PHE A 67 -4.42 -1.67 1.86
C PHE A 67 -3.72 -2.21 3.10
N GLU A 68 -4.11 -1.78 4.29
CA GLU A 68 -3.45 -2.18 5.54
C GLU A 68 -3.39 -3.69 5.70
N ARG A 69 -4.55 -4.37 5.64
CA ARG A 69 -4.64 -5.83 5.77
C ARG A 69 -3.77 -6.55 4.75
N ILE A 70 -3.89 -6.20 3.46
CA ILE A 70 -3.18 -6.91 2.39
C ILE A 70 -1.67 -6.68 2.47
N VAL A 71 -1.25 -5.46 2.82
CA VAL A 71 0.17 -5.14 2.99
C VAL A 71 0.75 -5.82 4.23
N PHE A 72 0.00 -5.87 5.34
CA PHE A 72 0.40 -6.60 6.53
C PHE A 72 0.57 -8.10 6.25
N ASP A 73 -0.43 -8.73 5.62
CA ASP A 73 -0.38 -10.13 5.20
C ASP A 73 0.82 -10.37 4.27
N LEU A 74 1.04 -9.48 3.30
CA LEU A 74 2.19 -9.57 2.40
C LEU A 74 3.51 -9.51 3.16
N LEU A 75 3.67 -8.61 4.12
CA LEU A 75 4.94 -8.43 4.83
C LEU A 75 5.20 -9.53 5.88
N THR A 76 4.16 -10.13 6.42
CA THR A 76 4.27 -11.13 7.50
C THR A 76 4.21 -12.58 7.01
N LEU A 77 3.47 -12.85 5.93
CA LEU A 77 3.33 -14.19 5.35
C LEU A 77 4.35 -14.47 4.25
N THR A 78 5.11 -13.47 3.79
CA THR A 78 6.27 -13.71 2.91
C THR A 78 7.41 -14.33 3.74
N ARG A 79 7.23 -15.58 4.17
CA ARG A 79 8.33 -16.54 4.29
C ARG A 79 8.86 -16.74 2.87
N VAL A 80 9.92 -16.01 2.54
CA VAL A 80 10.75 -16.29 1.37
C VAL A 80 11.37 -17.69 1.60
N PRO A 81 11.11 -18.71 0.76
CA PRO A 81 11.96 -19.90 0.72
C PRO A 81 13.37 -19.54 0.23
#